data_AF-A0A953DLC9-F1
#
_entry.id   AF-A0A953DLC9-F1
#
_cell.length_a   1.000
_cell.length_b   1.000
_cell.length_c   1.000
_cell.angle_alpha   90.00
_cell.angle_beta   90.00
_cell.angle_gamma   90.00
#
_symmetry.space_group_name_H-M   'P 1'
#
loop_
_entity.id
_entity.type
_entity.pdbx_description
1 polymer ?
#
loop_
_entity_poly.entity_id
_entity_poly.type
_entity_poly.pdbx_seq_one_letter_code
_entity_poly.pdbx_strand_id
1 'polypeptide(L)'
;MVSPRLGRRFRILTVVVLGLIIIAFPETASTQSPKVYLDDWWQDGVNVAWFSYDRSTIYVGDHERDGDGVYVEYRGRNGTHGFVWDGNGSQAGYGSAKVFGLTSFRLCEDDWGTNDCTNWVYV
;
A
#
# COMPACT_ATOMS: atom_id res chain seq x y z
N MET A 1 82.83 13.00 -2.50
CA MET A 1 82.01 12.20 -3.43
C MET A 1 80.58 12.69 -3.35
N VAL A 2 80.09 13.40 -4.36
CA VAL A 2 78.71 13.87 -4.47
C VAL A 2 78.25 13.55 -5.89
N SER A 3 77.30 12.62 -6.02
CA SER A 3 76.59 12.26 -7.25
C SER A 3 75.12 12.68 -7.11
N PRO A 4 74.33 12.68 -8.18
CA PRO A 4 74.42 13.49 -9.38
C PRO A 4 73.15 14.35 -9.58
N ARG A 5 73.25 15.42 -10.39
CA ARG A 5 72.06 16.11 -10.92
C ARG A 5 71.52 15.31 -12.11
N LEU A 6 70.32 14.76 -11.97
CA LEU A 6 69.56 14.20 -13.09
C LEU A 6 68.19 14.88 -13.17
N GLY A 7 68.09 15.87 -14.07
CA GLY A 7 66.85 16.59 -14.34
C GLY A 7 65.80 15.67 -14.94
N ARG A 8 64.73 15.41 -14.18
CA ARG A 8 63.60 14.59 -14.62
C ARG A 8 62.45 15.52 -14.98
N ARG A 9 62.19 15.64 -16.29
CA ARG A 9 61.05 16.36 -16.86
C ARG A 9 59.76 15.71 -16.37
N PHE A 10 58.99 16.39 -15.53
CA PHE A 10 57.65 15.97 -15.15
C PHE A 10 56.68 16.23 -16.30
N ARG A 11 56.23 15.16 -16.97
CA ARG A 11 55.07 15.23 -17.87
C ARG A 11 53.83 15.15 -16.99
N ILE A 12 53.06 16.23 -16.94
CA ILE A 12 51.76 16.31 -16.26
C ILE A 12 50.78 15.49 -17.10
N LEU A 13 50.39 14.31 -16.61
CA LEU A 13 49.23 13.60 -17.13
C LEU A 13 48.00 14.15 -16.42
N THR A 14 47.26 15.01 -17.11
CA THR A 14 45.97 15.53 -16.67
C THR A 14 44.96 14.37 -16.67
N VAL A 15 44.63 13.86 -15.49
CA VAL A 15 43.55 12.88 -15.32
C VAL A 15 42.23 13.65 -15.40
N VAL A 16 41.53 13.53 -16.53
CA VAL A 16 40.15 14.02 -16.67
C VAL A 16 39.24 13.03 -15.94
N VAL A 17 38.86 13.37 -14.70
CA VAL A 17 37.82 12.64 -13.98
C VAL A 17 36.48 13.10 -14.54
N LEU A 18 35.90 12.33 -15.46
CA LEU A 18 34.49 12.48 -15.83
C LEU A 18 33.65 12.08 -14.61
N GLY A 19 33.20 13.07 -13.85
CA GLY A 19 32.20 12.89 -12.80
C GLY A 19 30.89 12.44 -13.43
N LEU A 20 30.50 11.19 -13.18
CA LEU A 20 29.17 10.69 -13.50
C LEU A 20 28.19 11.42 -12.56
N ILE A 21 27.46 12.41 -13.07
CA ILE A 21 26.33 12.99 -12.33
C ILE A 21 25.24 11.92 -12.35
N ILE A 22 25.17 11.12 -11.29
CA ILE A 22 24.02 10.27 -11.03
C ILE A 22 22.89 11.23 -10.65
N ILE A 23 22.07 11.59 -11.63
CA ILE A 23 20.80 12.28 -11.37
C ILE A 23 19.92 11.22 -10.70
N ALA A 24 19.92 11.20 -9.38
CA ALA A 24 18.96 10.44 -8.61
C ALA A 24 17.60 11.09 -8.86
N PHE A 25 16.85 10.55 -9.83
CA PHE A 25 15.43 10.82 -9.91
C PHE A 25 14.84 10.32 -8.59
N PRO A 26 14.22 11.17 -7.76
CA PRO A 26 13.49 10.67 -6.62
C PRO A 26 12.40 9.75 -7.18
N GLU A 27 12.55 8.45 -6.96
CA GLU A 27 11.48 7.49 -7.19
C GLU A 27 10.25 8.04 -6.50
N THR A 28 9.26 8.40 -7.31
CA THR A 28 8.00 8.93 -6.82
C THR A 28 7.34 7.75 -6.11
N ALA A 29 7.48 7.71 -4.78
CA ALA A 29 6.88 6.67 -3.96
C ALA A 29 5.39 6.59 -4.31
N SER A 30 4.97 5.43 -4.82
CA SER A 30 3.58 5.17 -5.19
C SER A 30 2.69 5.52 -4.02
N THR A 31 1.80 6.50 -4.22
CA THR A 31 0.91 7.04 -3.20
C THR A 31 -0.35 6.19 -3.07
N GLN A 32 -0.23 4.88 -3.25
CA GLN A 32 -1.34 3.96 -3.10
C GLN A 32 -1.59 3.68 -1.63
N SER A 33 -2.83 3.85 -1.20
CA SER A 33 -3.23 3.50 0.15
C SER A 33 -3.09 1.98 0.34
N PRO A 34 -2.67 1.52 1.53
CA PRO A 34 -2.51 0.10 1.79
C PRO A 34 -3.82 -0.64 1.51
N LYS A 35 -3.70 -1.71 0.72
CA LYS A 35 -4.78 -2.66 0.47
C LYS A 35 -4.67 -3.80 1.46
N VAL A 36 -5.81 -4.21 2.00
CA VAL A 36 -5.95 -5.36 2.88
C VAL A 36 -6.72 -6.41 2.12
N TYR A 37 -6.24 -7.63 2.18
CA TYR A 37 -6.86 -8.77 1.53
C TYR A 37 -7.31 -9.76 2.60
N LEU A 38 -8.50 -10.31 2.41
CA LEU A 38 -8.98 -11.48 3.13
C LEU A 38 -9.01 -12.59 2.08
N ASP A 39 -8.27 -13.65 2.35
CA ASP A 39 -8.09 -14.79 1.47
C ASP A 39 -8.91 -15.90 2.08
N ASP A 40 -10.03 -16.27 1.47
CA ASP A 40 -10.72 -17.48 1.86
C ASP A 40 -10.13 -18.69 1.11
N TRP A 41 -10.36 -19.89 1.64
CA TRP A 41 -9.67 -21.13 1.21
C TRP A 41 -10.08 -21.58 -0.21
N TRP A 42 -10.88 -20.78 -0.91
CA TRP A 42 -11.43 -21.04 -2.23
C TRP A 42 -10.70 -20.23 -3.31
N GLN A 43 -10.24 -20.90 -4.36
CA GLN A 43 -9.40 -20.33 -5.43
C GLN A 43 -10.11 -19.33 -6.37
N ASP A 44 -11.27 -18.79 -5.98
CA ASP A 44 -12.20 -18.10 -6.88
C ASP A 44 -12.22 -16.57 -6.75
N GLY A 45 -11.34 -15.98 -5.94
CA GLY A 45 -11.29 -14.54 -5.73
C GLY A 45 -10.38 -14.20 -4.56
N VAL A 46 -10.21 -12.90 -4.28
CA VAL A 46 -9.64 -12.46 -3.00
C VAL A 46 -10.37 -11.17 -2.61
N ASN A 47 -11.07 -11.21 -1.49
CA ASN A 47 -11.74 -10.05 -0.93
C ASN A 47 -10.73 -8.93 -0.61
N VAL A 48 -11.12 -7.68 -0.86
CA VAL A 48 -10.19 -6.55 -0.75
C VAL A 48 -10.82 -5.31 -0.15
N ALA A 49 -10.07 -4.67 0.73
CA ALA A 49 -10.40 -3.39 1.35
C ALA A 49 -9.27 -2.39 1.17
N TRP A 50 -9.63 -1.14 0.92
CA TRP A 50 -8.67 -0.04 0.86
C TRP A 50 -9.35 1.29 1.17
N PHE A 51 -8.55 2.34 1.34
CA PHE A 51 -9.06 3.70 1.53
C PHE A 51 -8.49 4.66 0.47
N SER A 52 -9.11 5.82 0.30
CA SER A 52 -8.60 6.89 -0.56
C SER A 52 -7.36 7.53 0.06
N TYR A 53 -6.48 8.13 -0.76
CA TYR A 53 -5.24 8.74 -0.26
C TYR A 53 -5.44 9.78 0.87
N ASP A 54 -6.54 10.55 0.80
CA ASP A 54 -6.94 11.53 1.80
C ASP A 54 -7.67 10.92 3.02
N ARG A 55 -7.81 9.59 3.07
CA ARG A 55 -8.46 8.82 4.14
C ARG A 55 -9.92 9.19 4.36
N SER A 56 -10.57 9.77 3.34
CA SER A 56 -11.96 10.24 3.41
C SER A 56 -12.97 9.24 2.91
N THR A 57 -12.53 8.17 2.23
CA THR A 57 -13.39 7.14 1.65
C THR A 57 -12.79 5.77 1.89
N ILE A 58 -13.62 4.82 2.31
CA ILE A 58 -13.28 3.40 2.36
C ILE A 58 -13.98 2.69 1.22
N TYR A 59 -13.29 1.71 0.65
CA TYR A 59 -13.76 0.82 -0.39
C TYR A 59 -13.65 -0.62 0.10
N VAL A 60 -14.61 -1.43 -0.32
CA VAL A 60 -14.65 -2.87 -0.11
C VAL A 60 -15.00 -3.52 -1.44
N GLY A 61 -14.38 -4.66 -1.73
CA GLY A 61 -14.64 -5.46 -2.91
C GLY A 61 -14.81 -6.91 -2.51
N ASP A 62 -15.98 -7.45 -2.81
CA ASP A 62 -16.23 -8.88 -2.88
C ASP A 62 -15.78 -9.37 -4.26
N HIS A 63 -14.78 -10.23 -4.26
CA HIS A 63 -14.23 -10.81 -5.48
C HIS A 63 -14.51 -12.30 -5.60
N GLU A 64 -15.14 -12.88 -4.59
CA GLU A 64 -15.43 -14.30 -4.52
C GLU A 64 -16.82 -14.57 -5.10
N ARG A 65 -17.11 -15.83 -5.39
CA ARG A 65 -18.34 -16.25 -6.07
C ARG A 65 -19.07 -17.37 -5.33
N ASP A 66 -18.79 -17.47 -4.04
CA ASP A 66 -19.37 -18.35 -3.03
C ASP A 66 -20.74 -17.84 -2.54
N GLY A 67 -20.90 -16.52 -2.51
CA GLY A 67 -22.11 -15.86 -2.08
C GLY A 67 -22.08 -15.35 -0.65
N ASP A 68 -20.89 -15.08 -0.11
CA ASP A 68 -20.76 -14.51 1.23
C ASP A 68 -20.68 -12.98 1.18
N GLY A 69 -21.20 -12.35 2.23
CA GLY A 69 -21.32 -10.89 2.28
C GLY A 69 -20.04 -10.26 2.79
N VAL A 70 -19.44 -9.35 2.02
CA VAL A 70 -18.15 -8.74 2.40
C VAL A 70 -18.34 -7.31 2.89
N TYR A 71 -17.71 -6.97 4.02
CA TYR A 71 -17.79 -5.64 4.58
C TYR A 71 -16.50 -5.18 5.24
N VAL A 72 -16.31 -3.86 5.29
CA VAL A 72 -15.26 -3.22 6.06
C VAL A 72 -15.84 -2.65 7.34
N GLU A 73 -15.29 -3.06 8.47
CA GLU A 73 -15.50 -2.40 9.74
C GLU A 73 -14.42 -1.33 9.95
N TYR A 74 -14.83 -0.12 10.32
CA TYR A 74 -13.90 0.99 10.47
C TYR A 74 -14.11 1.77 11.76
N ARG A 75 -13.03 2.38 12.23
CA ARG A 75 -13.02 3.35 13.32
C ARG A 75 -12.54 4.69 12.81
N GLY A 76 -13.18 5.74 13.27
CA GLY A 76 -12.79 7.11 13.01
C GLY A 76 -12.49 7.87 14.29
N ARG A 77 -12.14 9.15 14.14
CA ARG A 77 -11.95 10.08 15.27
C ARG A 77 -13.24 10.21 16.09
N ASN A 78 -13.07 10.62 17.35
CA ASN A 78 -14.16 10.86 18.31
C ASN A 78 -15.03 9.62 18.59
N GLY A 79 -14.46 8.41 18.47
CA GLY A 79 -15.18 7.17 18.73
C GLY A 79 -16.14 6.76 17.61
N THR A 80 -16.02 7.35 16.42
CA THR A 80 -16.82 6.94 15.25
C THR A 80 -16.54 5.47 14.94
N HIS A 81 -17.58 4.67 14.73
CA HIS A 81 -17.50 3.25 14.41
C HIS A 81 -18.62 2.93 13.42
N GLY A 82 -18.31 2.20 12.35
CA GLY A 82 -19.29 1.85 11.34
C GLY A 82 -18.84 0.74 10.41
N PHE A 83 -19.73 0.40 9.48
CA PHE A 83 -19.57 -0.69 8.52
C PHE A 83 -19.82 -0.17 7.11
N VAL A 84 -19.04 -0.67 6.15
CA VAL A 84 -19.21 -0.43 4.72
C VAL A 84 -19.35 -1.78 4.06
N TRP A 85 -20.56 -2.09 3.59
CA TRP A 85 -20.84 -3.31 2.84
C TRP A 85 -20.50 -3.11 1.36
N ASP A 86 -20.10 -4.19 0.70
CA ASP A 86 -19.99 -4.30 -0.75
C ASP A 86 -21.30 -3.89 -1.46
N GLY A 87 -22.43 -4.13 -0.80
CA GLY A 87 -23.76 -3.65 -1.18
C GLY A 87 -24.41 -4.47 -2.29
N ASN A 88 -23.84 -5.61 -2.67
CA ASN A 88 -24.37 -6.49 -3.70
C ASN A 88 -24.90 -7.83 -3.12
N GLY A 89 -24.87 -7.97 -1.80
CA GLY A 89 -25.36 -9.15 -1.09
C GLY A 89 -24.35 -10.29 -1.22
N SER A 90 -24.83 -11.44 -1.69
CA SER A 90 -24.04 -12.64 -1.97
C SER A 90 -23.44 -12.64 -3.39
N GLN A 91 -23.04 -11.48 -3.90
CA GLN A 91 -22.56 -11.37 -5.28
C GLN A 91 -21.33 -10.49 -5.34
N ALA A 92 -20.31 -10.94 -6.07
CA ALA A 92 -19.14 -10.15 -6.39
C ALA A 92 -19.49 -8.70 -6.77
N GLY A 93 -18.89 -7.75 -6.08
CA GLY A 93 -19.35 -6.36 -6.08
C GLY A 93 -18.40 -5.43 -5.35
N TYR A 94 -18.67 -4.12 -5.47
CA TYR A 94 -17.88 -3.10 -4.78
C TYR A 94 -18.77 -2.13 -4.02
N GLY A 95 -18.38 -1.90 -2.78
CA GLY A 95 -18.98 -0.93 -1.89
C GLY A 95 -18.03 0.20 -1.57
N SER A 96 -18.59 1.36 -1.24
CA SER A 96 -17.78 2.46 -0.69
C SER A 96 -18.60 3.40 0.17
N ALA A 97 -17.94 4.04 1.13
CA ALA A 97 -18.55 5.07 1.95
C ALA A 97 -17.53 6.15 2.33
N LYS A 98 -18.01 7.38 2.48
CA LYS A 98 -17.23 8.45 3.08
C LYS A 98 -17.10 8.24 4.57
N VAL A 99 -15.87 8.39 5.08
CA VAL A 99 -15.51 8.23 6.48
C VAL A 99 -14.78 9.47 6.95
N PHE A 100 -15.21 10.02 8.08
CA PHE A 100 -14.57 11.19 8.66
C PHE A 100 -13.48 10.78 9.65
N GLY A 101 -12.22 11.09 9.31
CA GLY A 101 -11.08 10.88 10.20
C GLY A 101 -10.81 9.41 10.50
N LEU A 102 -10.74 8.57 9.46
CA LEU A 102 -10.37 7.16 9.57
C LEU A 102 -9.09 6.95 10.39
N THR A 103 -9.13 6.06 11.37
CA THR A 103 -7.99 5.71 12.23
C THR A 103 -7.60 4.25 12.10
N SER A 104 -8.57 3.35 11.92
CA SER A 104 -8.30 1.94 11.66
C SER A 104 -9.46 1.28 10.92
N PHE A 105 -9.17 0.20 10.20
CA PHE A 105 -10.17 -0.61 9.53
C PHE A 105 -9.76 -2.08 9.51
N ARG A 106 -10.72 -2.97 9.26
CA ARG A 106 -10.49 -4.38 8.95
C ARG A 106 -11.52 -4.85 7.93
N LEU A 107 -11.12 -5.81 7.11
CA LEU A 107 -12.00 -6.48 6.16
C LEU A 107 -12.58 -7.71 6.84
N CYS A 108 -13.87 -7.92 6.66
CA CYS A 108 -14.59 -9.07 7.18
C CYS A 108 -15.49 -9.66 6.11
N GLU A 109 -15.73 -10.95 6.23
CA GLU A 109 -16.69 -11.73 5.47
C GLU A 109 -17.72 -12.30 6.42
N ASP A 110 -18.98 -12.27 6.00
CA ASP A 110 -20.12 -12.87 6.69
C ASP A 110 -20.44 -14.23 6.07
N ASP A 111 -19.78 -15.28 6.57
CA ASP A 111 -20.05 -16.69 6.24
C ASP A 111 -21.18 -17.20 7.14
N TRP A 112 -22.41 -17.00 6.68
CA TRP A 112 -23.64 -17.48 7.33
C TRP A 112 -23.75 -17.16 8.83
N GLY A 113 -23.32 -15.97 9.25
CA GLY A 113 -23.36 -15.50 10.63
C GLY A 113 -22.09 -15.79 11.45
N THR A 114 -21.06 -16.35 10.83
CA THR A 114 -19.70 -16.40 11.37
C THR A 114 -18.86 -15.35 10.64
N ASN A 115 -18.31 -14.40 11.39
CA ASN A 115 -17.52 -13.33 10.80
C ASN A 115 -16.04 -13.71 10.87
N ASP A 116 -15.44 -14.03 9.73
CA ASP A 116 -13.98 -14.02 9.63
C ASP A 116 -13.51 -12.62 9.28
N CYS A 117 -12.50 -12.14 9.98
CA CYS A 117 -12.01 -10.78 9.85
C CYS A 117 -10.50 -10.74 9.89
N THR A 118 -9.93 -9.90 9.04
CA THR A 118 -8.51 -9.56 9.13
C THR A 118 -8.19 -8.89 10.46
N ASN A 119 -6.90 -8.86 10.80
CA ASN A 119 -6.40 -7.97 11.83
C ASN A 119 -6.74 -6.50 11.50
N TRP A 120 -6.83 -5.68 12.55
CA TRP A 120 -7.00 -4.24 12.39
C TRP A 120 -5.77 -3.61 11.75
N VAL A 121 -5.99 -2.84 10.68
CA VAL A 121 -4.98 -2.01 10.04
C VAL A 121 -5.15 -0.58 10.51
N TYR A 122 -4.07 -0.01 11.03
CA TYR A 122 -4.00 1.36 11.54
C TYR A 122 -3.48 2.31 10.45
N VAL A 123 -4.09 3.49 10.39
CA VAL A 123 -3.95 4.44 9.28
C VAL A 123 -3.23 5.71 9.69
#